data_AF-A0A5C5W243-F1
#
_entry.id   AF-A0A5C5W243-F1
#
_cell.length_a   1.000
_cell.length_b   1.000
_cell.length_c   1.000
_cell.angle_alpha   90.00
_cell.angle_beta   90.00
_cell.angle_gamma   90.00
#
_symmetry.space_group_name_H-M   'P 1'
#
loop_
_entity.id
_entity.type
_entity.pdbx_description
1 polymer ?
#
loop_
_entity_poly.entity_id
_entity_poly.type
_entity_poly.pdbx_seq_one_letter_code
_entity_poly.pdbx_strand_id
1 'polypeptide(L)'
;MSDRDRKLVDLPNTLRQQLAEVPETYRAWRAEIAREPTAIFHSPLFRIAVWIIVGAAVLLTARWLIGGLSIPGGGKAWEKATPWATLYVACIEPACRYAYSTQQAMDFTGWPLPCEKCAKKTVYRARLCGACRHWYATAPGAADACPHCAAAALKSAPTSQPRKKPTGDDEEDPW
;
A
#
# COMPACT_ATOMS: atom_id res chain seq x y z
N MET A 1 7.10 50.24 -20.89
CA MET A 1 8.10 49.15 -20.97
C MET A 1 8.82 49.09 -19.64
N SER A 2 8.72 47.97 -18.93
CA SER A 2 9.27 47.83 -17.57
C SER A 2 10.79 47.66 -17.65
N ASP A 3 11.53 48.13 -16.65
CA ASP A 3 12.99 48.02 -16.56
C ASP A 3 13.48 46.54 -16.59
N ARG A 4 12.58 45.61 -16.25
CA ARG A 4 12.77 44.16 -16.42
C ARG A 4 12.83 43.72 -17.88
N ASP A 5 12.06 44.34 -18.77
CA ASP A 5 11.99 43.95 -20.18
C ASP A 5 13.28 44.36 -20.92
N ARG A 6 13.88 45.50 -20.54
CA ARG A 6 15.20 45.92 -21.06
C ARG A 6 16.32 44.97 -20.64
N LYS A 7 16.34 44.53 -19.38
CA LYS A 7 17.36 43.58 -18.87
C LYS A 7 17.33 42.21 -19.57
N LEU A 8 16.17 41.75 -20.03
CA LEU A 8 16.03 40.49 -20.74
C LEU A 8 16.53 40.59 -22.20
N VAL A 9 16.35 41.75 -22.84
CA VAL A 9 16.81 41.99 -24.22
C VAL A 9 18.32 42.19 -24.29
N ASP A 10 18.94 42.76 -23.26
CA ASP A 10 20.39 42.97 -23.19
C ASP A 10 21.17 41.74 -22.67
N LEU A 11 20.48 40.78 -22.03
CA LEU A 11 21.07 39.54 -21.50
C LEU A 11 21.99 38.80 -22.48
N PRO A 12 21.61 38.54 -23.75
CA PRO A 12 22.48 37.85 -24.71
C PRO A 12 23.74 38.65 -25.07
N ASN A 13 23.67 39.99 -25.09
CA ASN A 13 24.84 40.83 -25.37
C ASN A 13 25.79 40.86 -24.18
N THR A 14 25.27 40.95 -22.94
CA THR A 14 26.08 40.83 -21.73
C THR A 14 26.73 39.45 -21.60
N LEU A 15 26.02 38.38 -21.95
CA LEU A 15 26.59 37.02 -21.95
C LEU A 15 27.73 36.89 -22.96
N ARG A 16 27.57 37.43 -24.17
CA ARG A 16 28.63 37.43 -25.19
C ARG A 16 29.85 38.23 -24.77
N GLN A 17 29.66 39.39 -24.14
CA GLN A 17 30.76 40.20 -23.61
C GLN A 17 31.49 39.46 -22.49
N GLN A 18 30.76 38.87 -21.55
CA GLN A 18 31.37 38.05 -20.49
C GLN A 18 32.12 36.84 -21.06
N LEU A 19 31.55 36.12 -22.03
CA LEU A 19 32.20 34.99 -22.70
C LEU A 19 33.47 35.40 -23.46
N ALA A 20 33.51 36.62 -24.00
CA ALA A 20 34.70 37.14 -24.70
C ALA A 20 35.86 37.47 -23.74
N GLU A 21 35.56 37.78 -22.48
CA GLU A 21 36.55 38.12 -21.44
C GLU A 21 37.07 36.90 -20.65
N VAL A 22 36.35 35.77 -20.69
CA VAL A 22 36.73 34.50 -20.05
C VAL A 22 38.14 33.99 -20.44
N PRO A 23 38.59 34.06 -21.71
CA PRO A 23 39.91 33.54 -22.09
C PRO A 23 41.06 34.28 -21.42
N GLU A 24 40.94 35.61 -21.30
CA GLU A 24 41.94 36.50 -20.68
C GLU A 24 42.00 36.26 -19.17
N THR A 25 40.84 36.24 -18.50
CA THR A 25 40.75 35.96 -17.06
C THR A 25 41.24 34.56 -16.72
N TYR A 26 40.94 33.56 -17.55
CA TYR A 26 41.44 32.19 -17.37
C TYR A 26 42.96 32.09 -17.51
N ARG A 27 43.56 32.78 -18.49
CA ARG A 27 45.01 32.81 -18.67
C ARG A 27 45.71 33.50 -17.49
N ALA A 28 45.18 34.62 -17.03
CA ALA A 28 45.70 35.33 -15.86
C ALA A 28 45.62 34.47 -14.59
N TRP A 29 44.47 33.83 -14.36
CA TRP A 29 44.28 32.90 -13.25
C TRP A 29 45.24 31.70 -13.30
N ARG A 30 45.45 31.12 -14.48
CA ARG A 30 46.39 30.01 -14.67
C ARG A 30 47.84 30.42 -14.41
N ALA A 31 48.23 31.64 -14.82
CA ALA A 31 49.55 32.18 -14.56
C ALA A 31 49.79 32.43 -13.06
N GLU A 32 48.76 32.88 -12.34
CA GLU A 32 48.79 33.08 -10.89
C GLU A 32 48.95 31.75 -10.13
N ILE A 33 48.19 30.72 -10.53
CA ILE A 33 48.30 29.37 -9.96
C ILE A 33 49.68 28.75 -10.19
N ALA A 34 50.29 29.02 -11.34
CA ALA A 34 51.63 28.52 -11.62
C ALA A 34 52.70 29.14 -10.71
N ARG A 35 52.44 30.33 -10.15
CA ARG A 35 53.33 31.03 -9.22
C ARG A 35 53.08 30.63 -7.77
N GLU A 36 51.81 30.54 -7.36
CA GLU A 36 51.43 30.12 -6.00
C GLU A 36 50.35 29.03 -6.02
N PRO A 37 50.74 27.74 -5.96
CA PRO A 37 49.78 26.64 -5.96
C PRO A 37 48.92 26.60 -4.69
N THR A 38 49.40 27.17 -3.58
CA THR A 38 48.70 27.23 -2.31
C THR A 38 47.52 28.20 -2.30
N ALA A 39 47.50 29.18 -3.21
CA ALA A 39 46.42 30.17 -3.32
C ALA A 39 45.06 29.53 -3.63
N ILE A 40 45.05 28.37 -4.30
CA ILE A 40 43.83 27.61 -4.63
C ILE A 40 43.09 27.20 -3.34
N PHE A 41 43.82 26.75 -2.32
CA PHE A 41 43.23 26.23 -1.07
C PHE A 41 42.60 27.33 -0.20
N HIS A 42 43.02 28.58 -0.37
CA HIS A 42 42.43 29.73 0.32
C HIS A 42 41.21 30.29 -0.41
N SER A 43 40.95 29.88 -1.65
CA SER A 43 39.80 30.38 -2.40
C SER A 43 38.47 29.84 -1.83
N PRO A 44 37.45 30.71 -1.66
CA PRO A 44 36.13 30.27 -1.18
C PRO A 44 35.47 29.29 -2.15
N LEU A 45 35.72 29.44 -3.46
CA LEU A 45 35.21 28.56 -4.51
C LEU A 45 35.76 27.13 -4.38
N PHE A 46 37.05 26.99 -4.10
CA PHE A 46 37.64 25.67 -3.88
C PHE A 46 37.05 24.98 -2.64
N ARG A 47 36.85 25.72 -1.54
CA ARG A 47 36.20 25.17 -0.35
C ARG A 47 34.78 24.68 -0.64
N ILE A 48 33.99 25.46 -1.36
CA ILE A 48 32.63 25.06 -1.78
C ILE A 48 32.69 23.81 -2.66
N ALA A 49 33.59 23.76 -3.65
CA ALA A 49 33.77 22.60 -4.51
C ALA A 49 34.15 21.34 -3.72
N VAL A 50 35.07 21.46 -2.74
CA VAL A 50 35.44 20.37 -1.84
C VAL A 50 34.24 19.88 -1.04
N TRP A 51 33.44 20.78 -0.45
CA TRP A 51 32.22 20.40 0.28
C TRP A 51 31.20 19.68 -0.60
N ILE A 52 31.02 20.11 -1.85
CA ILE A 52 30.14 19.44 -2.81
C ILE A 52 30.63 18.02 -3.10
N ILE A 53 31.94 17.86 -3.34
CA ILE A 53 32.54 16.54 -3.61
C ILE A 53 32.38 15.62 -2.41
N VAL A 54 32.67 16.11 -1.21
CA VAL A 54 32.51 15.34 0.03
C VAL A 54 31.05 14.95 0.25
N GLY A 55 30.11 15.89 0.07
CA GLY A 55 28.67 15.61 0.18
C GLY A 55 28.19 14.57 -0.84
N ALA A 56 28.64 14.66 -2.09
CA ALA A 56 28.33 13.68 -3.12
C ALA A 56 28.90 12.29 -2.79
N ALA A 57 30.13 12.23 -2.28
CA ALA A 57 30.75 10.98 -1.84
C ALA A 57 29.94 10.33 -0.70
N VAL A 58 29.51 11.10 0.29
CA VAL A 58 28.65 10.62 1.39
C VAL A 58 27.30 10.11 0.89
N LEU A 59 26.67 10.80 -0.08
CA LEU A 59 25.42 10.34 -0.67
C LEU A 59 25.58 9.04 -1.45
N LEU A 60 26.68 8.89 -2.19
CA LEU A 60 26.98 7.68 -2.95
C LEU A 60 27.25 6.49 -2.02
N THR A 61 28.01 6.68 -0.94
CA THR A 61 28.26 5.62 0.04
C THR A 61 26.98 5.23 0.77
N ALA A 62 26.14 6.19 1.16
CA ALA A 62 24.83 5.90 1.74
C ALA A 62 23.95 5.11 0.77
N ARG A 63 23.87 5.51 -0.51
CA ARG A 63 23.12 4.78 -1.55
C ARG A 63 23.65 3.36 -1.73
N TRP A 64 24.98 3.19 -1.72
CA TRP A 64 25.61 1.89 -1.85
C TRP A 64 25.31 0.98 -0.65
N LEU A 65 25.38 1.51 0.57
CA LEU A 65 25.03 0.79 1.79
C LEU A 65 23.55 0.41 1.83
N ILE A 66 22.65 1.31 1.44
CA ILE A 66 21.22 1.02 1.32
C ILE A 66 21.00 -0.10 0.30
N GLY A 67 21.65 -0.05 -0.86
CA GLY A 67 21.57 -1.09 -1.88
C GLY A 67 22.14 -2.44 -1.45
N GLY A 68 23.18 -2.46 -0.60
CA GLY A 68 23.77 -3.69 -0.06
C GLY A 68 22.98 -4.31 1.09
N LEU A 69 22.30 -3.49 1.91
CA LEU A 69 21.50 -3.93 3.05
C LEU A 69 20.03 -4.20 2.70
N SER A 70 19.53 -3.61 1.62
CA SER A 70 18.22 -3.99 1.08
C SER A 70 18.38 -5.33 0.35
N ILE A 71 17.74 -6.37 0.88
CA ILE A 71 17.42 -7.57 0.10
C ILE A 71 16.82 -7.06 -1.20
N PRO A 72 17.32 -7.46 -2.38
CA PRO A 72 16.75 -7.03 -3.65
C PRO A 72 15.27 -7.43 -3.66
N GLY A 73 14.41 -6.48 -3.31
CA GLY A 73 12.97 -6.68 -3.32
C GLY A 73 12.61 -6.98 -4.75
N GLY A 74 12.20 -8.22 -5.02
CA GLY A 74 12.03 -8.83 -6.35
C GLY A 74 11.80 -7.78 -7.41
N GLY A 75 12.89 -7.36 -8.07
CA GLY A 75 12.89 -6.14 -8.85
C GLY A 75 11.93 -6.33 -9.99
N LYS A 76 10.75 -5.69 -9.93
CA LYS A 76 9.67 -5.70 -10.95
C LYS A 76 9.84 -6.86 -11.91
N ALA A 77 9.81 -8.08 -11.37
CA ALA A 77 9.68 -9.23 -12.23
C ALA A 77 8.38 -8.94 -12.97
N TRP A 78 8.43 -8.90 -14.29
CA TRP A 78 7.24 -8.93 -15.10
C TRP A 78 6.52 -10.20 -14.67
N GLU A 79 5.66 -10.05 -13.67
CA GLU A 79 4.97 -11.11 -12.98
C GLU A 79 4.02 -11.63 -14.05
N LYS A 80 4.45 -12.69 -14.75
CA LYS A 80 3.60 -13.38 -15.72
C LYS A 80 2.30 -13.63 -14.98
N ALA A 81 1.22 -13.03 -15.45
CA ALA A 81 -0.10 -13.21 -14.87
C ALA A 81 -0.32 -14.70 -14.72
N THR A 82 -0.28 -15.21 -13.49
CA THR A 82 -0.47 -16.63 -13.25
C THR A 82 -1.90 -16.95 -13.68
N PRO A 83 -2.12 -17.92 -14.57
CA PRO A 83 -3.46 -18.21 -15.08
C PRO A 83 -4.42 -18.71 -13.99
N TRP A 84 -3.88 -19.00 -12.80
CA TRP A 84 -4.57 -19.51 -11.63
C TRP A 84 -4.56 -18.47 -10.50
N ALA A 85 -5.69 -18.33 -9.83
CA ALA A 85 -5.85 -17.59 -8.59
C ALA A 85 -6.14 -18.57 -7.45
N THR A 86 -5.38 -18.47 -6.36
CA THR A 86 -5.70 -19.17 -5.11
C THR A 86 -6.79 -18.40 -4.38
N LEU A 87 -7.96 -19.03 -4.23
CA LEU A 87 -9.13 -18.44 -3.59
C LEU A 87 -9.46 -19.16 -2.30
N TYR A 88 -9.79 -18.40 -1.27
CA TYR A 88 -10.49 -18.92 -0.10
C TYR A 88 -11.97 -19.01 -0.41
N VAL A 89 -12.55 -20.19 -0.18
CA VAL A 89 -13.93 -20.50 -0.55
C VAL A 89 -14.65 -21.19 0.60
N ALA A 90 -15.97 -21.00 0.67
CA ALA A 90 -16.79 -21.60 1.70
C ALA A 90 -18.13 -22.06 1.14
N CYS A 91 -18.62 -23.18 1.66
CA CYS A 91 -19.90 -23.76 1.32
C CYS A 91 -21.04 -23.04 2.06
N ILE A 92 -22.06 -22.58 1.32
CA ILE A 92 -23.23 -21.89 1.90
C ILE A 92 -24.26 -22.85 2.50
N GLU A 93 -24.14 -24.16 2.23
CA GLU A 93 -25.05 -25.17 2.78
C GLU A 93 -25.00 -25.15 4.32
N PRO A 94 -26.12 -24.89 5.01
CA PRO A 94 -26.14 -24.63 6.45
C PRO A 94 -25.66 -25.81 7.29
N ALA A 95 -25.80 -27.04 6.81
CA ALA A 95 -25.34 -28.26 7.46
C ALA A 95 -23.84 -28.53 7.25
N CYS A 96 -23.24 -28.04 6.16
CA CYS A 96 -21.87 -28.35 5.79
C CYS A 96 -20.88 -27.27 6.28
N ARG A 97 -21.09 -26.02 5.84
CA ARG A 97 -20.26 -24.84 6.14
C ARG A 97 -18.75 -25.04 6.02
N TYR A 98 -18.32 -25.99 5.18
CA TYR A 98 -16.91 -26.31 4.99
C TYR A 98 -16.20 -25.17 4.25
N ALA A 99 -15.03 -24.77 4.73
CA ALA A 99 -14.21 -23.72 4.14
C ALA A 99 -12.82 -24.29 3.81
N TYR A 100 -12.31 -23.94 2.64
CA TYR A 100 -11.03 -24.45 2.11
C TYR A 100 -10.44 -23.47 1.09
N SER A 101 -9.20 -23.71 0.67
CA SER A 101 -8.56 -22.96 -0.41
C SER A 101 -8.52 -23.80 -1.68
N THR A 102 -8.89 -23.20 -2.81
CA THR A 102 -8.83 -23.84 -4.13
C THR A 102 -8.09 -22.95 -5.12
N GLN A 103 -7.42 -23.57 -6.09
CA GLN A 103 -6.90 -22.85 -7.25
C GLN A 103 -7.98 -22.85 -8.33
N GLN A 104 -8.27 -21.68 -8.89
CA GLN A 104 -9.29 -21.49 -9.93
C GLN A 104 -8.73 -20.62 -11.05
N ALA A 105 -9.24 -20.80 -12.26
CA ALA A 105 -8.92 -19.90 -13.36
C ALA A 105 -9.46 -18.48 -13.06
N MET A 106 -8.72 -17.46 -13.51
CA MET A 106 -9.07 -16.05 -13.28
C MET A 106 -10.33 -15.58 -14.01
N ASP A 107 -10.91 -16.40 -14.89
CA ASP A 107 -12.15 -16.10 -15.58
C ASP A 107 -13.38 -16.23 -14.66
N PHE A 108 -13.24 -16.95 -13.53
CA PHE A 108 -14.30 -17.18 -12.55
C PHE A 108 -15.63 -17.63 -13.19
N THR A 109 -15.60 -18.36 -14.31
CA THR A 109 -16.81 -18.77 -15.05
C THR A 109 -17.52 -19.96 -14.41
N GLY A 110 -16.82 -20.71 -13.55
CA GLY A 110 -17.29 -21.98 -12.97
C GLY A 110 -18.10 -21.89 -11.67
N TRP A 111 -18.56 -20.70 -11.25
CA TRP A 111 -19.32 -20.57 -10.00
C TRP A 111 -20.81 -20.93 -10.17
N PRO A 112 -21.45 -21.52 -9.15
CA PRO A 112 -20.89 -22.00 -7.88
C PRO A 112 -20.10 -23.30 -8.02
N LEU A 113 -19.03 -23.43 -7.23
CA LEU A 113 -18.19 -24.62 -7.22
C LEU A 113 -18.87 -25.76 -6.43
N PRO A 114 -18.59 -27.03 -6.77
CA PRO A 114 -19.00 -28.17 -5.95
C PRO A 114 -18.21 -28.20 -4.64
N CYS A 115 -18.91 -28.43 -3.53
CA CYS A 115 -18.27 -28.61 -2.23
C CYS A 115 -17.62 -29.98 -2.11
N GLU A 116 -16.35 -30.04 -1.72
CA GLU A 116 -15.61 -31.30 -1.50
C GLU A 116 -16.26 -32.21 -0.44
N LYS A 117 -16.97 -31.63 0.53
CA LYS A 117 -17.55 -32.36 1.65
C LYS A 117 -19.00 -32.83 1.42
N CYS A 118 -19.83 -32.02 0.76
CA CYS A 118 -21.26 -32.35 0.55
C CYS A 118 -21.66 -32.53 -0.92
N ALA A 119 -20.72 -32.42 -1.86
CA ALA A 119 -20.90 -32.53 -3.31
C ALA A 119 -21.92 -31.55 -3.96
N LYS A 120 -22.59 -30.70 -3.18
CA LYS A 120 -23.53 -29.69 -3.68
C LYS A 120 -22.78 -28.50 -4.30
N LYS A 121 -23.30 -27.98 -5.41
CA LYS A 121 -22.82 -26.75 -6.08
C LYS A 121 -23.22 -25.50 -5.30
N THR A 122 -22.53 -25.27 -4.19
CA THR A 122 -22.88 -24.25 -3.17
C THR A 122 -21.65 -23.56 -2.60
N VAL A 123 -20.48 -23.71 -3.23
CA VAL A 123 -19.26 -23.05 -2.79
C VAL A 123 -19.13 -21.72 -3.50
N TYR A 124 -18.89 -20.67 -2.71
CA TYR A 124 -18.68 -19.29 -3.16
C TYR A 124 -17.39 -18.73 -2.54
N ARG A 125 -16.92 -17.58 -3.05
CA ARG A 125 -15.77 -16.88 -2.49
C ARG A 125 -16.02 -16.58 -1.00
N ALA A 126 -15.10 -17.01 -0.16
CA ALA A 126 -15.18 -16.79 1.28
C ALA A 126 -14.68 -15.39 1.65
N ARG A 127 -15.22 -14.90 2.76
CA ARG A 127 -14.81 -13.69 3.46
C ARG A 127 -14.67 -13.99 4.94
N LEU A 128 -13.78 -13.25 5.59
CA LEU A 128 -13.55 -13.38 7.01
C LEU A 128 -14.56 -12.53 7.77
N CYS A 129 -15.30 -13.13 8.70
CA CYS A 129 -16.16 -12.37 9.59
C CYS A 129 -15.32 -11.55 10.58
N GLY A 130 -15.59 -10.25 10.68
CA GLY A 130 -14.90 -9.37 11.64
C GLY A 130 -15.17 -9.72 13.10
N ALA A 131 -16.37 -10.24 13.43
CA ALA A 131 -16.78 -10.53 14.79
C ALA A 131 -16.30 -11.90 15.29
N CYS A 132 -16.62 -12.99 14.58
CA CYS A 132 -16.30 -14.35 15.01
C CYS A 132 -15.03 -14.92 14.36
N ARG A 133 -14.38 -14.19 13.44
CA ARG A 133 -13.15 -14.61 12.74
C ARG A 133 -13.29 -15.93 11.97
N HIS A 134 -14.52 -16.36 11.67
CA HIS A 134 -14.77 -17.50 10.79
C HIS A 134 -14.90 -17.07 9.32
N TRP A 135 -14.40 -17.93 8.44
CA TRP A 135 -14.63 -17.81 7.01
C TRP A 135 -16.05 -18.24 6.66
N TYR A 136 -16.76 -17.40 5.92
CA TYR A 136 -18.10 -17.71 5.43
C TYR A 136 -18.27 -17.18 4.00
N ALA A 137 -19.24 -17.71 3.28
CA ALA A 137 -19.65 -17.19 1.99
C ALA A 137 -21.15 -16.93 1.99
N THR A 138 -21.61 -16.17 1.00
CA THR A 138 -23.04 -15.91 0.76
C THR A 138 -23.31 -16.03 -0.72
N ALA A 139 -24.52 -16.46 -1.07
CA ALA A 139 -24.96 -16.45 -2.46
C ALA A 139 -25.06 -14.99 -2.99
N PRO A 140 -24.84 -14.77 -4.29
CA PRO A 140 -25.15 -13.49 -4.93
C PRO A 140 -26.63 -13.11 -4.68
N GLY A 141 -26.89 -11.86 -4.28
CA GLY A 141 -28.24 -11.37 -3.96
C GLY A 141 -28.76 -11.73 -2.56
N ALA A 142 -28.04 -12.55 -1.78
CA ALA A 142 -28.37 -12.80 -0.39
C ALA A 142 -27.84 -11.69 0.54
N ALA A 143 -28.51 -11.51 1.69
CA ALA A 143 -28.03 -10.58 2.71
C ALA A 143 -26.64 -10.98 3.22
N ASP A 144 -25.76 -9.99 3.37
CA ASP A 144 -24.43 -10.18 3.93
C ASP A 144 -24.49 -10.32 5.46
N ALA A 145 -24.84 -11.51 5.92
CA ALA A 145 -24.85 -11.86 7.33
C ALA A 145 -24.00 -13.10 7.58
N CYS A 146 -23.16 -13.05 8.62
CA CYS A 146 -22.36 -14.21 9.00
C CYS A 146 -23.27 -15.30 9.62
N PRO A 147 -23.35 -16.50 9.02
CA PRO A 147 -24.23 -17.56 9.51
C PRO A 147 -23.77 -18.16 10.85
N HIS A 148 -22.50 -17.96 11.23
CA HIS A 148 -21.99 -18.36 12.53
C HIS A 148 -22.49 -17.43 13.63
N CYS A 149 -22.42 -16.11 13.40
CA CYS A 149 -22.96 -15.11 14.32
C CYS A 149 -24.49 -15.20 14.42
N ALA A 150 -25.19 -15.38 13.30
CA ALA A 150 -26.65 -15.54 13.30
C ALA A 150 -27.09 -16.79 14.09
N ALA A 151 -26.39 -17.91 13.93
CA ALA A 151 -26.68 -19.12 14.70
C ALA A 151 -26.40 -18.94 16.21
N ALA A 152 -25.36 -18.19 16.58
CA ALA A 152 -25.08 -17.87 17.98
C ALA A 152 -26.18 -16.99 18.60
N ALA A 153 -26.64 -15.97 17.86
CA ALA A 153 -27.72 -15.08 18.30
C ALA A 153 -29.05 -15.82 18.52
N LEU A 154 -29.37 -16.79 17.66
CA LEU A 154 -30.55 -17.65 17.82
C LEU A 154 -30.47 -18.55 19.05
N LYS A 155 -29.27 -18.99 19.44
CA LYS A 155 -29.06 -19.79 20.66
C LYS A 155 -29.16 -18.97 21.94
N SER A 156 -28.80 -17.69 21.88
CA SER A 156 -28.87 -16.77 23.02
C SER A 156 -30.20 -16.00 23.10
N ALA A 157 -31.13 -16.23 22.18
CA ALA A 157 -32.47 -15.67 22.30
C ALA A 157 -33.10 -16.22 23.59
N PRO A 158 -33.48 -15.35 24.55
CA PRO A 158 -34.05 -15.82 25.80
C PRO A 158 -35.33 -16.59 25.47
N THR A 159 -35.36 -17.87 25.83
CA THR A 159 -36.61 -18.62 25.92
C THR A 159 -37.50 -17.79 26.83
N SER A 160 -38.53 -17.16 26.25
CA SER A 160 -39.59 -16.54 27.02
C SER A 160 -40.18 -17.64 27.88
N GLN A 161 -39.77 -17.71 29.15
CA GLN A 161 -40.40 -18.60 30.09
C GLN A 161 -41.89 -18.27 30.06
N PRO A 162 -42.79 -19.26 29.92
CA PRO A 162 -44.21 -19.00 30.00
C PRO A 162 -44.46 -18.30 31.34
N ARG A 163 -44.91 -17.05 31.27
CA ARG A 163 -45.29 -16.24 32.43
C ARG A 163 -46.27 -17.09 33.23
N LYS A 164 -45.84 -17.64 34.37
CA LYS A 164 -46.73 -18.35 35.29
C LYS A 164 -47.90 -17.41 35.53
N LYS A 165 -49.12 -17.84 35.17
CA LYS A 165 -50.34 -17.14 35.58
C LYS A 165 -50.24 -16.93 37.09
N PRO A 166 -50.45 -15.72 37.61
CA PRO A 166 -50.67 -15.58 39.04
C PRO A 166 -51.89 -16.43 39.37
N THR A 167 -51.70 -17.43 40.23
CA THR A 167 -52.79 -18.12 40.92
C THR A 167 -53.42 -17.06 41.81
N GLY A 168 -54.53 -16.47 41.35
CA GLY A 168 -55.35 -15.60 42.18
C GLY A 168 -56.18 -16.46 43.10
N ASP A 169 -55.67 -16.69 44.32
CA ASP A 169 -56.46 -17.13 45.47
C ASP A 169 -57.20 -15.93 46.07
N ASP A 170 -58.04 -15.27 45.26
CA ASP A 170 -58.94 -14.21 45.71
C ASP A 170 -60.35 -14.52 45.18
N GLU A 171 -60.88 -15.68 45.56
CA GLU A 171 -62.31 -15.97 45.46
C GLU A 171 -62.97 -15.59 46.80
N GLU A 172 -63.29 -14.31 46.86
CA GLU A 172 -64.51 -13.70 47.42
C GLU A 172 -65.13 -14.35 48.67
N ASP A 173 -64.98 -13.63 49.78
CA ASP A 173 -65.90 -13.62 50.91
C ASP A 173 -66.90 -12.46 50.69
N PRO A 174 -68.20 -12.72 50.42
CA PRO A 174 -69.22 -11.73 50.71
C PRO A 174 -70.43 -12.32 51.46
N TRP A 175 -70.51 -11.90 52.73
CA TRP A 175 -71.70 -11.77 53.61
C TRP A 175 -72.33 -13.01 54.24
#